data_AF-A0A3D3C2J6-F1
#
_entry.id   AF-A0A3D3C2J6-F1
#
_cell.length_a   1.000
_cell.length_b   1.000
_cell.length_c   1.000
_cell.angle_alpha   90.00
_cell.angle_beta   90.00
_cell.angle_gamma   90.00
#
_symmetry.space_group_name_H-M   'P 1'
#
loop_
_entity.id
_entity.type
_entity.pdbx_description
1 polymer ?
#
loop_
_entity_poly.entity_id
_entity_poly.type
_entity_poly.pdbx_seq_one_letter_code
_entity_poly.pdbx_strand_id
1 'polypeptide(L)'
;ETIIPCFEIVDSRISNWKIKIQDTVADNASCGVYVLSDNEVDPSDFDLPSLHMKIYKNGRFESEGFGSAVQGNPLTAVAWLANTLGEYGIPFKAGELILSGSWAPLITVVAGDEMSLEVEGAGNCSCRFV
;
A
#
# COMPACT_ATOMS: atom_id res chain seq x y z
N GLU A 1 16.90 -6.87 2.37
CA GLU A 1 15.63 -6.19 2.04
C GLU A 1 14.50 -7.16 2.29
N THR A 2 13.26 -6.69 2.42
CA THR A 2 12.09 -7.54 2.70
C THR A 2 10.83 -6.88 2.12
N ILE A 3 9.78 -7.67 1.91
CA ILE A 3 8.43 -7.17 1.66
C ILE A 3 7.53 -7.51 2.85
N ILE A 4 6.57 -6.62 3.12
CA ILE A 4 5.66 -6.70 4.27
C ILE A 4 4.23 -6.41 3.79
N PRO A 5 3.27 -7.33 3.97
CA PRO A 5 1.85 -7.03 3.79
C PRO A 5 1.41 -5.86 4.68
N CYS A 6 0.76 -4.85 4.11
CA CYS A 6 0.41 -3.64 4.85
C CYS A 6 -0.90 -3.01 4.38
N PHE A 7 -1.50 -2.20 5.25
CA PHE A 7 -2.56 -1.26 4.88
C PHE A 7 -2.00 0.15 4.83
N GLU A 8 -2.32 0.89 3.78
CA GLU A 8 -2.27 2.35 3.79
C GLU A 8 -3.68 2.90 4.06
N ILE A 9 -3.79 3.78 5.05
CA ILE A 9 -5.02 4.47 5.41
C ILE A 9 -4.88 5.90 4.91
N VAL A 10 -5.40 6.12 3.72
CA VAL A 10 -5.39 7.43 3.04
C VAL A 10 -6.53 8.31 3.54
N ASP A 11 -6.29 9.62 3.52
CA ASP A 11 -7.30 10.63 3.83
C ASP A 11 -7.03 11.90 3.01
N SER A 12 -8.07 12.67 2.73
CA SER A 12 -7.96 13.92 1.99
C SER A 12 -8.34 15.11 2.85
N ARG A 13 -7.46 16.12 2.89
CA ARG A 13 -7.75 17.41 3.52
C ARG A 13 -8.62 18.31 2.63
N ILE A 14 -9.00 17.82 1.46
CA ILE A 14 -9.83 18.53 0.49
C ILE A 14 -11.26 18.04 0.58
N SER A 15 -12.18 18.99 0.68
CA SER A 15 -13.59 18.71 0.96
C SER A 15 -14.20 17.76 -0.08
N ASN A 16 -14.82 16.69 0.44
CA ASN A 16 -15.56 15.70 -0.34
C ASN A 16 -14.71 14.97 -1.40
N TRP A 17 -13.39 14.83 -1.19
CA TRP A 17 -12.49 14.14 -2.12
C TRP A 17 -12.53 14.70 -3.56
N LYS A 18 -12.92 15.98 -3.73
CA LYS A 18 -12.96 16.67 -5.02
C LYS A 18 -11.55 17.11 -5.44
N ILE A 19 -10.68 16.14 -5.64
CA ILE A 19 -9.25 16.32 -5.89
C ILE A 19 -8.92 16.16 -7.37
N LYS A 20 -7.92 16.93 -7.81
CA LYS A 20 -7.11 16.67 -9.00
C LYS A 20 -5.71 16.22 -8.57
N ILE A 21 -4.89 15.76 -9.51
CA ILE A 21 -3.57 15.19 -9.17
C ILE A 21 -2.67 16.17 -8.40
N GLN A 22 -2.60 17.45 -8.79
CA GLN A 22 -1.77 18.43 -8.08
C GLN A 22 -2.26 18.68 -6.64
N ASP A 23 -3.55 18.46 -6.40
CA ASP A 23 -4.14 18.63 -5.10
C ASP A 23 -3.71 17.49 -4.16
N THR A 24 -3.72 16.25 -4.66
CA THR A 24 -3.14 15.08 -3.97
C THR A 24 -1.66 15.26 -3.70
N VAL A 25 -0.89 15.76 -4.67
CA VAL A 25 0.55 16.04 -4.49
C VAL A 25 0.77 17.08 -3.38
N ALA A 26 0.02 18.19 -3.41
CA ALA A 26 0.10 19.23 -2.38
C ALA A 26 -0.34 18.72 -1.00
N ASP A 27 -1.29 17.78 -0.98
CA ASP A 27 -1.82 17.14 0.21
C ASP A 27 -1.01 15.91 0.65
N ASN A 28 0.32 15.93 0.45
CA ASN A 28 1.22 14.83 0.82
C ASN A 28 0.73 13.45 0.34
N ALA A 29 0.38 13.36 -0.93
CA ALA A 29 -0.17 12.18 -1.59
C ALA A 29 -1.45 11.60 -0.93
N SER A 30 -2.23 12.42 -0.22
CA SER A 30 -3.39 11.97 0.57
C SER A 30 -3.02 10.92 1.63
N CYS A 31 -1.75 10.87 2.07
CA CYS A 31 -1.34 9.93 3.10
C CYS A 31 -2.00 10.29 4.44
N GLY A 32 -2.43 9.27 5.18
CA GLY A 32 -2.85 9.37 6.59
C GLY A 32 -1.88 8.60 7.46
N VAL A 33 -2.16 7.32 7.68
CA VAL A 33 -1.33 6.39 8.45
C VAL A 33 -1.17 5.06 7.71
N TYR A 34 -0.28 4.19 8.18
CA TYR A 34 -0.14 2.84 7.65
C TYR A 34 -0.05 1.82 8.79
N VAL A 35 -0.35 0.56 8.47
CA VAL A 35 -0.25 -0.58 9.38
C VAL A 35 0.57 -1.65 8.69
N LEU A 36 1.67 -2.05 9.33
CA LEU A 36 2.51 -3.16 8.89
C LEU A 36 2.10 -4.43 9.63
N SER A 37 2.21 -5.57 8.97
CA SER A 37 2.24 -6.85 9.66
C SER A 37 3.62 -7.10 10.28
N ASP A 38 3.69 -8.10 11.16
CA ASP A 38 4.95 -8.63 11.68
C ASP A 38 5.63 -9.62 10.69
N ASN A 39 5.03 -9.84 9.51
CA ASN A 39 5.50 -10.78 8.51
C ASN A 39 6.45 -10.10 7.51
N GLU A 40 7.74 -10.20 7.78
CA GLU A 40 8.80 -9.87 6.84
C GLU A 40 9.17 -11.13 6.02
N VAL A 41 9.08 -11.06 4.69
CA VAL A 41 9.47 -12.15 3.79
C VAL A 41 10.47 -11.68 2.74
N ASP A 42 11.29 -12.60 2.22
CA ASP A 42 12.28 -12.29 1.20
C ASP A 42 11.57 -12.09 -0.16
N PRO A 43 11.76 -10.97 -0.86
CA PRO A 43 11.13 -10.75 -2.17
C PRO A 43 11.53 -11.80 -3.22
N SER A 44 12.69 -12.46 -3.08
CA SER A 44 13.17 -13.46 -4.02
C SER A 44 12.42 -14.80 -3.97
N ASP A 45 11.63 -15.02 -2.91
CA ASP A 45 10.78 -16.22 -2.77
C ASP A 45 9.50 -16.13 -3.61
N PHE A 46 9.21 -14.98 -4.25
CA PHE A 46 7.92 -14.72 -4.88
C PHE A 46 8.04 -14.14 -6.29
N ASP A 47 7.09 -14.54 -7.16
CA ASP A 47 6.78 -13.80 -8.38
C ASP A 47 5.85 -12.63 -8.03
N LEU A 48 6.44 -11.48 -7.68
CA LEU A 48 5.71 -10.32 -7.13
C LEU A 48 4.51 -9.84 -7.98
N PRO A 49 4.58 -9.78 -9.32
CA PRO A 49 3.43 -9.47 -10.17
C PRO A 49 2.22 -10.40 -9.97
N SER A 50 2.48 -11.68 -9.70
CA SER A 50 1.48 -12.73 -9.60
C SER A 50 0.98 -12.97 -8.17
N LEU A 51 1.61 -12.34 -7.17
CA LEU A 51 1.16 -12.40 -5.78
C LEU A 51 -0.28 -11.90 -5.67
N HIS A 52 -1.11 -12.67 -4.98
CA HIS A 52 -2.52 -12.41 -4.84
C HIS A 52 -2.84 -11.98 -3.41
N MET A 53 -3.63 -10.91 -3.27
CA MET A 53 -4.10 -10.37 -1.99
C MET A 53 -5.63 -10.38 -1.95
N LYS A 54 -6.20 -10.80 -0.82
CA LYS A 54 -7.62 -10.67 -0.49
C LYS A 54 -7.80 -9.73 0.69
N ILE A 55 -8.84 -8.90 0.65
CA ILE A 55 -9.20 -7.96 1.71
C ILE A 55 -10.58 -8.31 2.24
N TYR A 56 -10.71 -8.29 3.55
CA TYR A 56 -11.94 -8.55 4.28
C TYR A 56 -12.29 -7.33 5.14
N LYS A 57 -13.57 -7.00 5.15
CA LYS A 57 -14.17 -5.99 6.02
C LYS A 57 -15.19 -6.65 6.93
N ASN A 58 -14.99 -6.57 8.24
CA ASN A 58 -15.85 -7.19 9.25
C ASN A 58 -16.06 -8.71 8.98
N GLY A 59 -14.98 -9.39 8.62
CA GLY A 59 -14.98 -10.83 8.28
C GLY A 59 -15.63 -11.20 6.95
N ARG A 60 -16.05 -10.23 6.13
CA ARG A 60 -16.63 -10.46 4.80
C ARG A 60 -15.64 -10.06 3.72
N PHE A 61 -15.54 -10.87 2.68
CA PHE A 61 -14.74 -10.52 1.51
C PHE A 61 -15.23 -9.20 0.90
N GLU A 62 -14.32 -8.26 0.74
CA GLU A 62 -14.61 -6.90 0.26
C GLU A 62 -13.92 -6.63 -1.09
N SER A 63 -12.66 -7.05 -1.24
CA SER A 63 -11.90 -6.84 -2.48
C SER A 63 -10.73 -7.83 -2.60
N GLU A 64 -10.12 -7.88 -3.78
CA GLU A 64 -8.88 -8.60 -4.05
C GLU A 64 -8.05 -7.86 -5.09
N GLY A 65 -6.77 -8.21 -5.19
CA GLY A 65 -5.84 -7.58 -6.12
C GLY A 65 -4.54 -8.37 -6.26
N PHE A 66 -3.79 -8.07 -7.31
CA PHE A 66 -2.51 -8.70 -7.61
C PHE A 66 -1.39 -7.66 -7.57
N GLY A 67 -0.15 -8.08 -7.30
CA GLY A 67 1.00 -7.17 -7.33
C GLY A 67 1.15 -6.45 -8.67
N SER A 68 0.76 -7.10 -9.77
CA SER A 68 0.74 -6.52 -11.11
C SER A 68 -0.19 -5.31 -11.28
N ALA A 69 -1.15 -5.08 -10.37
CA ALA A 69 -1.96 -3.86 -10.37
C ALA A 69 -1.10 -2.59 -10.19
N VAL A 70 0.05 -2.71 -9.55
CA VAL A 70 1.02 -1.64 -9.39
C VAL A 70 1.96 -1.63 -10.60
N GLN A 71 1.59 -0.89 -11.65
CA GLN A 71 2.42 -0.68 -12.84
C GLN A 71 3.02 -1.97 -13.44
N GLY A 72 2.29 -3.09 -13.38
CA GLY A 72 2.73 -4.40 -13.84
C GLY A 72 3.68 -5.14 -12.88
N ASN A 73 4.39 -4.45 -11.99
CA ASN A 73 5.21 -5.03 -10.93
C ASN A 73 5.44 -3.98 -9.81
N PRO A 74 5.22 -4.31 -8.52
CA PRO A 74 5.44 -3.38 -7.42
C PRO A 74 6.84 -2.74 -7.37
N LEU A 75 7.87 -3.48 -7.81
CA LEU A 75 9.24 -2.97 -7.87
C LEU A 75 9.44 -1.88 -8.93
N THR A 76 8.59 -1.82 -9.96
CA THR A 76 8.61 -0.74 -10.95
C THR A 76 8.33 0.60 -10.29
N ALA A 77 7.36 0.65 -9.37
CA ALA A 77 7.03 1.86 -8.63
C ALA A 77 8.17 2.29 -7.68
N VAL A 78 8.82 1.33 -7.01
CA VAL A 78 9.98 1.59 -6.14
C VAL A 78 11.15 2.15 -6.96
N ALA A 79 11.47 1.54 -8.11
CA ALA A 79 12.51 2.02 -9.00
C ALA A 79 12.20 3.42 -9.56
N TRP A 80 10.94 3.68 -9.93
CA TRP A 80 10.49 5.00 -10.38
C TRP A 80 10.68 6.06 -9.28
N LEU A 81 10.31 5.76 -8.04
CA LEU A 81 10.46 6.69 -6.92
C LEU A 81 11.94 6.97 -6.65
N ALA A 82 12.79 5.94 -6.61
CA ALA A 82 14.23 6.08 -6.41
C ALA A 82 14.88 6.98 -7.48
N ASN A 83 14.53 6.76 -8.75
CA ASN A 83 15.05 7.57 -9.86
C ASN A 83 14.54 9.01 -9.79
N THR A 84 13.26 9.19 -9.50
CA THR A 84 12.64 10.52 -9.40
C THR A 84 13.27 11.34 -8.28
N LEU A 85 13.44 10.78 -7.09
CA LEU A 85 14.11 11.46 -5.97
C LEU A 85 15.61 11.67 -6.24
N GLY A 86 16.24 10.75 -6.98
CA GLY A 86 17.62 10.85 -7.42
C GLY A 86 17.88 12.09 -8.27
N GLU A 87 16.94 12.50 -9.12
CA GLU A 87 17.03 13.76 -9.90
C GLU A 87 17.11 15.01 -9.01
N TYR A 88 16.57 14.94 -7.78
CA TYR A 88 16.66 15.99 -6.77
C TYR A 88 17.83 15.79 -5.79
N GLY A 89 18.69 14.80 -6.00
CA GLY A 89 19.80 14.48 -5.10
C GLY A 89 19.35 13.90 -3.76
N ILE A 90 18.16 13.29 -3.69
CA ILE A 90 17.61 12.66 -2.49
C ILE A 90 17.76 11.13 -2.66
N PRO A 91 18.80 10.50 -2.07
CA PRO A 91 18.98 9.06 -2.16
C PRO A 91 18.07 8.33 -1.16
N PHE A 92 17.70 7.10 -1.50
CA PHE A 92 17.19 6.16 -0.50
C PHE A 92 18.29 5.78 0.50
N LYS A 93 17.88 5.56 1.74
CA LYS A 93 18.74 5.07 2.82
C LYS A 93 18.36 3.65 3.20
N ALA A 94 19.36 2.89 3.62
CA ALA A 94 19.14 1.55 4.14
C ALA A 94 18.18 1.59 5.35
N GLY A 95 17.16 0.73 5.33
CA GLY A 95 16.14 0.66 6.37
C GLY A 95 14.94 1.58 6.16
N GLU A 96 14.89 2.35 5.07
CA GLU A 96 13.68 3.09 4.71
C GLU A 96 12.56 2.15 4.24
N LEU A 97 11.34 2.48 4.65
CA LEU A 97 10.11 1.77 4.27
C LEU A 97 9.47 2.47 3.08
N ILE A 98 9.16 1.71 2.03
CA ILE A 98 8.50 2.21 0.82
C ILE A 98 7.17 1.48 0.64
N LEU A 99 6.06 2.21 0.64
CA LEU A 99 4.76 1.67 0.24
C LEU A 99 4.70 1.65 -1.30
N SER A 100 4.66 0.46 -1.89
CA SER A 100 4.80 0.30 -3.34
C SER A 100 3.60 0.80 -4.16
N GLY A 101 2.47 1.08 -3.52
CA GLY A 101 1.21 1.46 -4.15
C GLY A 101 0.11 0.42 -3.92
N SER A 102 -1.14 0.81 -4.19
CA SER A 102 -2.32 -0.01 -3.90
C SER A 102 -2.53 -1.13 -4.92
N TRP A 103 -2.84 -2.33 -4.42
CA TRP A 103 -3.16 -3.50 -5.26
C TRP A 103 -4.66 -3.61 -5.56
N ALA A 104 -5.50 -2.92 -4.78
CA ALA A 104 -6.95 -2.96 -4.87
C ALA A 104 -7.56 -1.53 -4.83
N PRO A 105 -8.82 -1.34 -5.22
CA PRO A 105 -9.52 -0.08 -5.04
C PRO A 105 -9.61 0.35 -3.56
N LEU A 106 -9.77 1.65 -3.33
CA LEU A 106 -9.98 2.18 -1.98
C LEU A 106 -11.29 1.66 -1.39
N ILE A 107 -11.23 1.23 -0.12
CA ILE A 107 -12.38 0.77 0.65
C ILE A 107 -12.67 1.81 1.73
N THR A 108 -13.90 2.31 1.75
CA THR A 108 -14.34 3.24 2.80
C THR A 108 -14.43 2.52 4.14
N VAL A 109 -13.91 3.15 5.18
CA VAL A 109 -13.95 2.67 6.57
C VAL A 109 -14.66 3.68 7.47
N VAL A 110 -15.31 3.18 8.52
CA VAL A 110 -15.92 3.99 9.59
C VAL A 110 -15.50 3.43 10.95
N ALA A 111 -15.72 4.22 12.02
CA ALA A 111 -15.46 3.76 13.38
C ALA A 111 -16.21 2.44 13.67
N GLY A 112 -15.50 1.48 14.25
CA GLY A 112 -15.97 0.13 14.53
C GLY A 112 -15.65 -0.90 13.44
N ASP A 113 -15.21 -0.48 12.25
CA ASP A 113 -14.81 -1.43 11.21
C ASP A 113 -13.51 -2.17 11.58
N GLU A 114 -13.49 -3.47 11.29
CA GLU A 114 -12.31 -4.32 11.31
C GLU A 114 -11.90 -4.67 9.88
N MET A 115 -10.65 -4.40 9.55
CA MET A 115 -10.07 -4.68 8.24
C MET A 115 -9.00 -5.75 8.39
N SER A 116 -9.00 -6.75 7.52
CA SER A 116 -7.91 -7.70 7.38
C SER A 116 -7.58 -7.95 5.92
N LEU A 117 -6.33 -8.25 5.64
CA LEU A 117 -5.88 -8.70 4.33
C LEU A 117 -5.02 -9.95 4.48
N GLU A 118 -5.01 -10.76 3.44
CA GLU A 118 -4.16 -11.95 3.30
C GLU A 118 -3.47 -11.87 1.96
N VAL A 119 -2.14 -11.93 1.96
CA VAL A 119 -1.31 -12.05 0.76
C VAL A 119 -0.80 -13.49 0.69
N GLU A 120 -1.13 -14.19 -0.39
CA GLU A 120 -0.82 -15.62 -0.54
C GLU A 120 0.68 -15.88 -0.38
N GLY A 121 1.05 -16.68 0.61
CA GLY A 121 2.44 -17.01 0.94
C GLY A 121 3.24 -15.93 1.66
N ALA A 122 2.82 -14.66 1.62
CA ALA A 122 3.55 -13.53 2.22
C ALA A 122 3.01 -13.08 3.60
N GLY A 123 1.83 -13.53 4.00
CA GLY A 123 1.28 -13.30 5.34
C GLY A 123 -0.03 -12.52 5.36
N ASN A 124 -0.37 -11.94 6.51
CA ASN A 124 -1.61 -11.20 6.70
C ASN A 124 -1.35 -9.88 7.44
N CYS A 125 -2.25 -8.92 7.32
CA CYS A 125 -2.24 -7.69 8.09
C CYS A 125 -3.67 -7.37 8.54
N SER A 126 -3.85 -6.78 9.72
CA SER A 126 -5.17 -6.42 10.23
C SER A 126 -5.14 -5.17 11.07
N CYS A 127 -6.23 -4.40 11.05
CA CYS A 127 -6.43 -3.25 11.91
C CYS A 127 -7.90 -3.06 12.26
N ARG A 128 -8.17 -2.34 13.36
CA ARG A 128 -9.51 -1.96 13.78
C ARG A 128 -9.60 -0.45 13.94
N PHE A 129 -10.64 0.14 13.39
CA PHE A 129 -10.95 1.56 13.52
C PHE A 129 -11.77 1.78 14.80
N VAL A 130 -11.31 2.69 15.67
CA VAL A 130 -11.93 3.00 16.97
C VAL A 130 -12.43 4.43 17.05
#